data_AF-A0A1F9RJK7-F1
#
_entry.id   AF-A0A1F9RJK7-F1
#
_cell.length_a   1.000
_cell.length_b   1.000
_cell.length_c   1.000
_cell.angle_alpha   90.00
_cell.angle_beta   90.00
_cell.angle_gamma   90.00
#
_symmetry.space_group_name_H-M   'P 1'
#
loop_
_entity.id
_entity.type
_entity.pdbx_description
1 polymer ?
#
loop_
_entity_poly.entity_id
_entity_poly.type
_entity_poly.pdbx_seq_one_letter_code
_entity_poly.pdbx_strand_id
1 'polypeptide(L)'
;MIWYSRIPDITGYILRKGNYHNFRPMVNEIFKKDDFILPILGETEFTVINNFKALKKQVEWLCGRYLIKQMMAHFFLKDTPLDRISLSYLDEGAPFVSGHPHIPVSLSHSNEYTAVACDLNTAHSLGLDLEKIARMPDPSFLNIAFTQKEILTLEKNAASVFKNWTVKEAYLKYIKKGFHESLHKVEVIRDEIFHHGIKADVDIFSHTIESEYILCLVSGRL
;
A
#
# COMPACT_ATOMS: atom_id res chain seq x y z
N MET A 1 -2.72 13.38 -1.59
CA MET A 1 -3.63 12.78 -2.60
C MET A 1 -3.65 11.28 -2.43
N ILE A 2 -4.82 10.64 -2.57
CA ILE A 2 -4.99 9.18 -2.47
C ILE A 2 -5.80 8.71 -3.69
N TRP A 3 -5.30 7.72 -4.43
CA TRP A 3 -6.06 7.00 -5.45
C TRP A 3 -6.15 5.52 -5.06
N TYR A 4 -7.30 4.90 -5.32
CA TYR A 4 -7.47 3.46 -5.18
C TYR A 4 -8.32 2.94 -6.32
N SER A 5 -8.13 1.68 -6.68
CA SER A 5 -8.89 1.02 -7.75
C SER A 5 -8.97 -0.48 -7.48
N ARG A 6 -10.02 -1.11 -8.00
CA ARG A 6 -10.06 -2.56 -8.06
C ARG A 6 -9.00 -3.08 -9.03
N ILE A 7 -8.35 -4.16 -8.63
CA ILE A 7 -7.36 -4.89 -9.42
C ILE A 7 -7.98 -5.46 -10.70
N PRO A 8 -9.19 -6.07 -10.68
CA PRO A 8 -9.87 -6.49 -11.90
C PRO A 8 -10.06 -5.37 -12.93
N ASP A 9 -10.42 -4.16 -12.47
CA ASP A 9 -10.63 -3.01 -13.36
C ASP A 9 -9.32 -2.57 -14.02
N ILE A 10 -8.23 -2.50 -13.26
CA ILE A 10 -6.89 -2.18 -13.80
C ILE A 10 -6.47 -3.25 -14.81
N THR A 11 -6.51 -4.53 -14.43
CA THR A 11 -6.05 -5.62 -15.31
C THR A 11 -6.84 -5.68 -16.60
N GLY A 12 -8.16 -5.50 -16.56
CA GLY A 12 -9.01 -5.44 -17.76
C GLY A 12 -8.71 -4.26 -18.67
N TYR A 13 -8.16 -3.17 -18.12
CA TYR A 13 -7.75 -2.00 -18.89
C TYR A 13 -6.33 -2.11 -19.48
N ILE A 14 -5.40 -2.80 -18.80
CA ILE A 14 -3.98 -2.77 -19.19
C ILE A 14 -3.48 -4.05 -19.88
N LEU A 15 -4.16 -5.19 -19.73
CA LEU A 15 -3.73 -6.48 -20.29
C LEU A 15 -4.60 -6.88 -21.48
N ARG A 16 -3.98 -7.41 -22.53
CA ARG A 16 -4.69 -7.88 -23.75
C ARG A 16 -5.44 -9.19 -23.53
N LYS A 17 -4.95 -10.01 -22.61
CA LYS A 17 -5.60 -11.26 -22.19
C LYS A 17 -6.47 -10.94 -20.97
N GLY A 18 -7.78 -10.83 -21.15
CA GLY A 18 -8.75 -10.89 -20.04
C GLY A 18 -9.14 -12.35 -19.79
N ASN A 19 -9.44 -12.85 -18.60
CA ASN A 19 -9.72 -12.18 -17.33
C ASN A 19 -8.99 -12.91 -16.20
N TYR A 20 -8.28 -12.17 -15.38
CA TYR A 20 -7.75 -12.72 -14.15
C TYR A 20 -8.76 -12.57 -13.00
N HIS A 21 -9.88 -13.30 -13.08
CA HIS A 21 -10.92 -13.21 -12.06
C HIS A 21 -10.65 -14.07 -10.82
N ASN A 22 -9.64 -14.94 -10.81
CA ASN A 22 -9.31 -15.80 -9.67
C ASN A 22 -7.82 -16.19 -9.61
N PHE A 23 -6.98 -15.36 -9.00
CA PHE A 23 -5.53 -15.59 -8.88
C PHE A 23 -5.11 -16.72 -7.92
N ARG A 24 -6.05 -17.32 -7.19
CA ARG A 24 -5.76 -18.27 -6.11
C ARG A 24 -6.15 -19.69 -6.54
N PRO A 25 -5.23 -20.68 -6.59
CA PRO A 25 -3.76 -20.62 -6.51
C PRO A 25 -3.15 -20.84 -7.89
N MET A 26 -3.08 -19.78 -8.71
CA MET A 26 -2.50 -19.91 -10.04
C MET A 26 -0.97 -19.77 -9.98
N VAL A 27 -0.27 -20.63 -10.72
CA VAL A 27 1.18 -20.52 -10.96
C VAL A 27 1.47 -19.18 -11.66
N ASN A 28 2.65 -18.61 -11.42
CA ASN A 28 3.06 -17.38 -12.09
C ASN A 28 3.01 -17.51 -13.62
N GLU A 29 2.84 -16.37 -14.27
CA GLU A 29 2.97 -16.23 -15.72
C GLU A 29 4.29 -15.53 -16.09
N ILE A 30 4.63 -15.56 -17.38
CA ILE A 30 5.73 -14.77 -17.94
C ILE A 30 5.13 -13.63 -18.74
N PHE A 31 5.14 -12.43 -18.16
CA PHE A 31 4.68 -11.20 -18.80
C PHE A 31 5.71 -10.69 -19.81
N LYS A 32 5.25 -10.37 -21.02
CA LYS A 32 6.01 -9.74 -22.11
C LYS A 32 5.37 -8.42 -22.52
N LYS A 33 6.10 -7.58 -23.27
CA LYS A 33 5.61 -6.28 -23.76
C LYS A 33 4.27 -6.41 -24.52
N ASP A 34 4.14 -7.44 -25.36
CA ASP A 34 2.94 -7.65 -26.18
C ASP A 34 1.71 -8.10 -25.39
N ASP A 35 1.86 -8.53 -24.12
CA ASP A 35 0.71 -8.85 -23.27
C ASP A 35 -0.04 -7.59 -22.79
N PHE A 36 0.54 -6.39 -22.96
CA PHE A 36 -0.02 -5.12 -22.51
C PHE A 36 -0.66 -4.31 -23.64
N ILE A 37 -1.72 -3.59 -23.31
CA ILE A 37 -2.44 -2.69 -24.22
C ILE A 37 -1.61 -1.41 -24.47
N LEU A 38 -0.85 -0.98 -23.46
CA LEU A 38 0.00 0.22 -23.48
C LEU A 38 1.35 -0.05 -22.78
N PRO A 39 2.43 0.69 -23.09
CA PRO A 39 3.74 0.52 -22.44
C PRO A 39 3.69 1.05 -21.00
N ILE A 40 3.68 0.14 -20.03
CA ILE A 40 3.60 0.48 -18.59
C ILE A 40 4.90 0.14 -17.86
N LEU A 41 5.55 -0.98 -18.20
CA LEU A 41 6.72 -1.48 -17.49
C LEU A 41 8.00 -1.22 -18.28
N GLY A 42 9.03 -0.76 -17.57
CA GLY A 42 10.40 -0.73 -18.07
C GLY A 42 11.03 -2.13 -18.11
N GLU A 43 12.21 -2.25 -18.71
CA GLU A 43 12.90 -3.55 -18.87
C GLU A 43 13.25 -4.21 -17.53
N THR A 44 13.72 -3.43 -16.55
CA THR A 44 14.02 -3.93 -15.21
C THR A 44 12.76 -4.41 -14.47
N GLU A 45 11.63 -3.76 -14.72
CA GLU A 45 10.34 -4.12 -14.13
C GLU A 45 9.78 -5.43 -14.68
N PHE A 46 10.00 -5.73 -15.96
CA PHE A 46 9.71 -7.05 -16.52
C PHE A 46 10.51 -8.16 -15.84
N THR A 47 11.78 -7.91 -15.51
CA THR A 47 12.58 -8.86 -14.74
C THR A 47 12.03 -9.06 -13.34
N VAL A 48 11.61 -7.99 -12.66
CA VAL A 48 11.03 -8.06 -11.31
C VAL A 48 9.71 -8.83 -11.31
N ILE A 49 8.76 -8.48 -12.16
CA ILE A 49 7.42 -9.11 -12.16
C ILE A 49 7.50 -10.61 -12.47
N ASN A 50 8.41 -11.03 -13.35
CA ASN A 50 8.56 -12.43 -13.74
C ASN A 50 9.32 -13.28 -12.70
N ASN A 51 9.91 -12.66 -11.67
CA ASN A 51 10.54 -13.38 -10.56
C ASN A 51 9.56 -13.79 -9.45
N PHE A 52 8.38 -13.17 -9.38
CA PHE A 52 7.35 -13.61 -8.43
C PHE A 52 6.86 -15.02 -8.78
N LYS A 53 6.68 -15.85 -7.74
CA LYS A 53 6.28 -17.27 -7.89
C LYS A 53 4.77 -17.49 -7.92
N ALA A 54 3.99 -16.47 -7.62
CA ALA A 54 2.53 -16.55 -7.57
C ALA A 54 1.92 -15.43 -8.41
N LEU A 55 0.96 -15.79 -9.26
CA LEU A 55 0.27 -14.84 -10.14
C LEU A 55 -0.43 -13.73 -9.35
N LYS A 56 -0.97 -14.06 -8.17
CA LYS A 56 -1.54 -13.06 -7.25
C LYS A 56 -0.55 -11.94 -6.94
N LYS A 57 0.69 -12.29 -6.57
CA LYS A 57 1.72 -11.30 -6.25
C LYS A 57 2.14 -10.49 -7.49
N GLN A 58 2.21 -11.14 -8.65
CA GLN A 58 2.50 -10.46 -9.92
C GLN A 58 1.46 -9.37 -10.20
N VAL A 59 0.18 -9.69 -10.07
CA VAL A 59 -0.89 -8.74 -10.37
C VAL A 59 -1.03 -7.67 -9.30
N GLU A 60 -0.94 -8.00 -8.02
CA GLU A 60 -0.93 -7.00 -6.94
C GLU A 60 0.19 -5.97 -7.16
N TRP A 61 1.40 -6.45 -7.49
CA TRP A 61 2.54 -5.60 -7.80
C TRP A 61 2.32 -4.76 -9.07
N LEU A 62 1.84 -5.38 -10.16
CA LEU A 62 1.58 -4.71 -11.43
C LEU A 62 0.55 -3.59 -11.29
N CYS A 63 -0.56 -3.85 -10.60
CA CYS A 63 -1.63 -2.87 -10.43
C CYS A 63 -1.18 -1.70 -9.57
N GLY A 64 -0.44 -1.97 -8.49
CA GLY A 64 0.18 -0.91 -7.68
C GLY A 64 1.15 -0.05 -8.50
N ARG A 65 1.97 -0.67 -9.36
CA ARG A 65 2.87 0.03 -10.29
C ARG A 65 2.14 0.90 -11.29
N TYR A 66 1.12 0.34 -11.94
CA TYR A 66 0.31 1.09 -12.88
C TYR A 66 -0.31 2.32 -12.21
N LEU A 67 -0.94 2.13 -11.04
CA LEU A 67 -1.66 3.20 -10.36
C LEU A 67 -0.73 4.32 -9.87
N ILE A 68 0.43 3.99 -9.28
CA ILE A 68 1.38 5.04 -8.85
C ILE A 68 2.00 5.76 -10.04
N LYS A 69 2.32 5.06 -11.14
CA LYS A 69 2.90 5.70 -12.34
C LYS A 69 1.91 6.66 -12.98
N GLN A 70 0.63 6.28 -13.05
CA GLN A 70 -0.45 7.17 -13.49
C GLN A 70 -0.54 8.41 -12.60
N MET A 71 -0.50 8.23 -11.27
CA MET A 71 -0.49 9.35 -10.32
C MET A 71 0.71 10.27 -10.53
N MET A 72 1.91 9.70 -10.71
CA MET A 72 3.13 10.48 -10.95
C MET A 72 3.08 11.25 -12.27
N ALA A 73 2.65 10.60 -13.36
CA ALA A 73 2.46 11.26 -14.65
C ALA A 73 1.46 12.41 -14.54
N HIS A 74 0.34 12.20 -13.83
CA HIS A 74 -0.70 13.20 -13.69
C HIS A 74 -0.25 14.46 -12.92
N PHE A 75 0.41 14.28 -11.76
CA PHE A 75 0.73 15.40 -10.87
C PHE A 75 2.12 16.00 -11.08
N PHE A 76 3.11 15.20 -11.49
CA PHE A 76 4.52 15.62 -11.45
C PHE A 76 5.27 15.44 -12.77
N LEU A 77 4.93 14.42 -13.57
CA LEU A 77 5.73 13.94 -14.70
C LEU A 77 4.92 13.88 -16.01
N LYS A 78 4.16 14.93 -16.33
CA LYS A 78 3.15 14.96 -17.41
C LYS A 78 3.65 14.48 -18.77
N ASP A 79 4.89 14.79 -19.13
CA ASP A 79 5.47 14.44 -20.43
C ASP A 79 6.30 13.14 -20.39
N THR A 80 6.28 12.41 -19.27
CA THR A 80 7.05 11.17 -19.10
C THR A 80 6.18 9.95 -19.37
N PRO A 81 6.54 9.09 -20.34
CA PRO A 81 5.85 7.82 -20.56
C PRO A 81 5.88 6.91 -19.33
N LEU A 82 4.83 6.12 -19.10
CA LEU A 82 4.70 5.29 -17.90
C LEU A 82 5.83 4.26 -17.75
N ASP A 83 6.28 3.66 -18.85
CA ASP A 83 7.41 2.73 -18.89
C ASP A 83 8.77 3.40 -18.59
N ARG A 84 8.81 4.73 -18.49
CA ARG A 84 9.99 5.52 -18.08
C ARG A 84 9.90 6.01 -16.63
N ILE A 85 8.74 5.96 -16.00
CA ILE A 85 8.58 6.22 -14.57
C ILE A 85 8.90 4.91 -13.84
N SER A 86 9.90 4.90 -12.95
CA SER A 86 10.26 3.70 -12.19
C SER A 86 10.33 3.98 -10.70
N LEU A 87 10.16 2.93 -9.91
CA LEU A 87 10.26 2.97 -8.46
C LEU A 87 11.49 2.20 -8.01
N SER A 88 12.20 2.78 -7.07
CA SER A 88 13.27 2.14 -6.30
C SER A 88 12.85 2.06 -4.83
N TYR A 89 13.66 1.41 -4.00
CA TYR A 89 13.34 1.11 -2.62
C TYR A 89 14.49 1.46 -1.71
N LEU A 90 14.18 1.99 -0.53
CA LEU A 90 15.12 2.11 0.58
C LEU A 90 15.46 0.71 1.12
N ASP A 91 16.52 0.62 1.94
CA ASP A 91 16.98 -0.66 2.52
C ASP A 91 15.87 -1.38 3.31
N GLU A 92 14.99 -0.63 3.99
CA GLU A 92 13.86 -1.15 4.75
C GLU A 92 12.58 -1.34 3.90
N GLY A 93 12.70 -1.21 2.57
CA GLY A 93 11.64 -1.56 1.61
C GLY A 93 10.62 -0.47 1.32
N ALA A 94 10.80 0.76 1.83
CA ALA A 94 9.93 1.88 1.47
C ALA A 94 10.19 2.36 0.03
N PRO A 95 9.14 2.50 -0.81
CA PRO A 95 9.31 2.92 -2.21
C PRO A 95 9.62 4.41 -2.33
N PHE A 96 10.37 4.78 -3.37
CA PHE A 96 10.51 6.14 -3.86
C PHE A 96 10.55 6.18 -5.39
N VAL A 97 10.23 7.35 -5.97
CA VAL A 97 10.27 7.54 -7.43
C VAL A 97 11.69 7.78 -7.88
N SER A 98 12.21 6.93 -8.77
CA SER A 98 13.57 7.07 -9.30
C SER A 98 13.74 8.40 -10.04
N GLY A 99 14.82 9.11 -9.76
CA GLY A 99 15.06 10.48 -10.27
C GLY A 99 14.30 11.58 -9.52
N HIS A 100 13.29 11.23 -8.72
CA HIS A 100 12.49 12.18 -7.92
C HIS A 100 12.26 11.68 -6.48
N PRO A 101 13.32 11.35 -5.72
CA PRO A 101 13.19 10.73 -4.40
C PRO A 101 12.54 11.63 -3.34
N HIS A 102 12.44 12.93 -3.61
CA HIS A 102 11.81 13.91 -2.73
C HIS A 102 10.27 13.91 -2.80
N ILE A 103 9.67 13.24 -3.78
CA ILE A 103 8.21 13.12 -3.89
C ILE A 103 7.75 12.06 -2.88
N PRO A 104 6.98 12.43 -1.84
CA PRO A 104 6.50 11.46 -0.87
C PRO A 104 5.49 10.55 -1.55
N VAL A 105 5.74 9.24 -1.51
CA VAL A 105 4.84 8.21 -2.05
C VAL A 105 4.68 7.05 -1.08
N SER A 106 3.50 6.43 -1.12
CA SER A 106 3.23 5.17 -0.43
C SER A 106 2.17 4.41 -1.20
N LEU A 107 2.17 3.10 -1.05
CA LEU A 107 1.30 2.21 -1.80
C LEU A 107 0.97 0.99 -0.95
N SER A 108 -0.24 0.49 -1.13
CA SER A 108 -0.76 -0.70 -0.46
C SER A 108 -1.69 -1.49 -1.39
N HIS A 109 -1.92 -2.74 -1.07
CA HIS A 109 -2.90 -3.57 -1.74
C HIS A 109 -3.46 -4.57 -0.74
N SER A 110 -4.75 -4.86 -0.84
CA SER A 110 -5.38 -5.93 -0.07
C SER A 110 -6.50 -6.53 -0.87
N ASN A 111 -6.46 -7.86 -1.01
CA ASN A 111 -7.34 -8.68 -1.84
C ASN A 111 -7.59 -8.11 -3.24
N GLU A 112 -8.73 -7.45 -3.45
CA GLU A 112 -9.16 -7.00 -4.77
C GLU A 112 -8.83 -5.53 -5.06
N TYR A 113 -8.22 -4.82 -4.12
CA TYR A 113 -7.93 -3.40 -4.26
C TYR A 113 -6.44 -3.11 -4.15
N THR A 114 -6.01 -2.09 -4.89
CA THR A 114 -4.73 -1.41 -4.68
C THR A 114 -4.97 0.08 -4.46
N ALA A 115 -4.14 0.69 -3.63
CA ALA A 115 -4.19 2.10 -3.31
C ALA A 115 -2.78 2.70 -3.32
N VAL A 116 -2.69 3.96 -3.73
CA VAL A 116 -1.46 4.73 -3.79
C VAL A 116 -1.72 6.15 -3.29
N ALA A 117 -0.71 6.76 -2.69
CA ALA A 117 -0.77 8.11 -2.19
C ALA A 117 0.49 8.88 -2.54
N CYS A 118 0.33 10.18 -2.74
CA CYS A 118 1.42 11.14 -2.83
C CYS A 118 1.11 12.44 -2.09
N ASP A 119 2.14 13.19 -1.72
CA ASP A 119 2.01 14.56 -1.23
C ASP A 119 2.63 15.54 -2.24
N LEU A 120 2.02 16.72 -2.38
CA LEU A 120 2.59 17.83 -3.15
C LEU A 120 3.66 18.57 -2.33
N ASN A 121 3.59 18.49 -1.00
CA ASN A 121 4.60 19.05 -0.12
C ASN A 121 5.73 18.04 0.13
N THR A 122 6.90 18.32 -0.43
CA THR A 122 8.09 17.46 -0.32
C THR A 122 8.70 17.44 1.09
N ALA A 123 8.29 18.36 1.98
CA ALA A 123 8.70 18.34 3.38
C ALA A 123 7.88 17.35 4.23
N HIS A 124 6.81 16.77 3.67
CA HIS A 124 6.01 15.78 4.36
C HIS A 124 6.51 14.36 4.10
N SER A 125 6.25 13.48 5.04
CA SER A 125 6.23 12.04 4.81
C SER A 125 4.79 11.55 4.85
N LEU A 126 4.56 10.39 4.23
CA LEU A 126 3.28 9.70 4.29
C LEU A 126 3.46 8.19 4.32
N GLY A 127 2.46 7.52 4.87
CA GLY A 127 2.30 6.08 4.85
C GLY A 127 0.85 5.72 4.62
N LEU A 128 0.61 4.88 3.61
CA LEU A 128 -0.72 4.44 3.21
C LEU A 128 -0.84 2.95 3.47
N ASP A 129 -1.94 2.56 4.10
CA ASP A 129 -2.31 1.17 4.24
C ASP A 129 -3.79 0.92 3.90
N LEU A 130 -4.09 -0.31 3.50
CA LEU A 130 -5.38 -0.74 3.00
C LEU A 130 -5.58 -2.19 3.40
N GLU A 131 -6.67 -2.50 4.09
CA GLU A 131 -7.00 -3.86 4.48
C GLU A 131 -8.44 -4.26 4.24
N LYS A 132 -8.65 -5.52 3.84
CA LYS A 132 -10.00 -6.11 3.80
C LYS A 132 -10.43 -6.46 5.22
N ILE A 133 -11.56 -5.90 5.65
CA ILE A 133 -12.23 -6.28 6.88
C ILE A 133 -12.74 -7.72 6.73
N ALA A 134 -12.16 -8.63 7.50
CA ALA A 134 -12.55 -10.03 7.53
C ALA A 134 -13.26 -10.38 8.85
N ARG A 135 -13.38 -11.68 9.13
CA ARG A 135 -13.80 -12.16 10.46
C ARG A 135 -12.87 -11.62 11.56
N MET A 136 -13.40 -11.52 12.77
CA MET A 136 -12.64 -11.10 13.95
C MET A 136 -11.34 -11.89 14.06
N PRO A 137 -10.18 -11.21 14.17
CA PRO A 137 -8.90 -11.88 14.39
C PRO A 137 -8.88 -12.67 15.69
N ASP A 138 -8.10 -13.75 15.71
CA ASP A 138 -7.94 -14.56 16.91
C ASP A 138 -7.07 -13.85 17.98
N PRO A 139 -7.08 -14.32 19.24
CA PRO A 139 -6.26 -13.74 20.30
C PRO A 139 -4.77 -13.75 20.02
N SER A 140 -4.24 -14.71 19.25
CA SER A 140 -2.81 -14.73 18.90
C SER A 140 -2.43 -13.57 17.99
N PHE A 141 -3.24 -13.26 16.97
CA PHE A 141 -3.06 -12.08 16.15
C PHE A 141 -3.09 -10.81 16.99
N LEU A 142 -4.10 -10.67 17.88
CA LEU A 142 -4.23 -9.48 18.72
C LEU A 142 -3.00 -9.26 19.61
N ASN A 143 -2.47 -10.32 20.21
CA ASN A 143 -1.28 -10.25 21.07
C ASN A 143 0.03 -9.96 20.31
N ILE A 144 0.10 -10.28 19.02
CA ILE A 144 1.25 -9.94 18.17
C ILE A 144 1.15 -8.49 17.67
N ALA A 145 -0.07 -8.07 17.30
CA ALA A 145 -0.32 -6.80 16.66
C ALA A 145 -0.42 -5.63 17.64
N PHE A 146 -0.91 -5.86 18.86
CA PHE A 146 -1.30 -4.81 19.79
C PHE A 146 -0.71 -5.02 21.19
N THR A 147 -0.38 -3.91 21.87
CA THR A 147 -0.07 -3.92 23.29
C THR A 147 -1.32 -4.26 24.12
N GLN A 148 -1.13 -4.69 25.36
CA GLN A 148 -2.25 -4.92 26.28
C GLN A 148 -3.08 -3.64 26.49
N LYS A 149 -2.44 -2.47 26.47
CA LYS A 149 -3.11 -1.17 26.60
C LYS A 149 -4.02 -0.91 25.41
N GLU A 150 -3.56 -1.15 24.18
CA GLU A 150 -4.40 -1.08 22.97
C GLU A 150 -5.58 -2.05 23.07
N ILE A 151 -5.33 -3.32 23.39
CA ILE A 151 -6.37 -4.37 23.53
C ILE A 151 -7.47 -3.99 24.52
N LEU A 152 -7.12 -3.36 25.65
CA LEU A 152 -8.09 -2.90 26.64
C LEU A 152 -8.97 -1.75 26.15
N THR A 153 -8.48 -0.95 25.21
CA THR A 153 -9.20 0.21 24.65
C THR A 153 -9.91 -0.07 23.33
N LEU A 154 -9.50 -1.12 22.62
CA LEU A 154 -10.06 -1.53 21.34
C LEU A 154 -11.51 -1.98 21.51
N GLU A 155 -12.39 -1.45 20.66
CA GLU A 155 -13.72 -2.03 20.53
C GLU A 155 -13.61 -3.47 20.02
N LYS A 156 -14.39 -4.37 20.63
CA LYS A 156 -14.34 -5.81 20.37
C LYS A 156 -15.14 -6.20 19.12
N ASN A 157 -14.85 -5.55 17.99
CA ASN A 157 -15.43 -5.86 16.69
C ASN A 157 -14.35 -5.85 15.60
N ALA A 158 -14.57 -6.60 14.52
CA ALA A 158 -13.57 -6.77 13.47
C ALA A 158 -13.20 -5.44 12.79
N ALA A 159 -14.18 -4.58 12.49
CA ALA A 159 -13.94 -3.30 11.81
C ALA A 159 -13.00 -2.39 12.60
N SER A 160 -13.19 -2.30 13.93
CA SER A 160 -12.31 -1.55 14.83
C SER A 160 -10.90 -2.13 14.86
N VAL A 161 -10.76 -3.46 14.97
CA VAL A 161 -9.44 -4.12 14.96
C VAL A 161 -8.70 -3.86 13.65
N PHE A 162 -9.37 -4.04 12.51
CA PHE A 162 -8.78 -3.76 11.20
C PHE A 162 -8.44 -2.28 11.04
N LYS A 163 -9.29 -1.33 11.47
CA LYS A 163 -8.96 0.10 11.43
C LYS A 163 -7.68 0.41 12.20
N ASN A 164 -7.56 -0.06 13.45
CA ASN A 164 -6.38 0.22 14.27
C ASN A 164 -5.13 -0.46 13.71
N TRP A 165 -5.27 -1.68 13.18
CA TRP A 165 -4.19 -2.37 12.47
C TRP A 165 -3.71 -1.55 11.25
N THR A 166 -4.63 -1.11 10.39
CA THR A 166 -4.32 -0.34 9.18
C THR A 166 -3.72 1.02 9.51
N VAL A 167 -4.17 1.71 10.58
CA VAL A 167 -3.51 2.95 11.05
C VAL A 167 -2.06 2.65 11.49
N LYS A 168 -1.84 1.54 12.18
CA LYS A 168 -0.53 1.13 12.68
C LYS A 168 0.44 0.83 11.53
N GLU A 169 0.02 0.04 10.54
CA GLU A 169 0.83 -0.23 9.35
C GLU A 169 1.07 1.02 8.51
N ALA A 170 0.07 1.90 8.38
CA ALA A 170 0.24 3.20 7.75
C ALA A 170 1.31 4.04 8.47
N TYR A 171 1.32 4.07 9.81
CA TYR A 171 2.37 4.74 10.57
C TYR A 171 3.76 4.12 10.37
N LEU A 172 3.86 2.78 10.35
CA LEU A 172 5.13 2.09 10.08
C LEU A 172 5.69 2.42 8.68
N LYS A 173 4.80 2.59 7.69
CA LYS A 173 5.15 3.06 6.34
C LYS A 173 5.48 4.56 6.29
N TYR A 174 4.89 5.36 7.17
CA TYR A 174 5.19 6.79 7.33
C TYR A 174 6.62 7.00 7.83
N ILE A 175 7.04 6.25 8.87
CA ILE A 175 8.42 6.29 9.40
C ILE A 175 9.44 5.49 8.58
N LYS A 176 9.00 4.87 7.47
CA LYS A 176 9.81 4.09 6.52
C LYS A 176 10.46 2.81 7.06
N LYS A 177 10.09 2.35 8.27
CA LYS A 177 10.66 1.17 8.91
C LYS A 177 9.92 -0.14 8.63
N GLY A 178 8.63 -0.08 8.30
CA GLY A 178 7.82 -1.30 8.23
C GLY A 178 7.96 -2.15 9.50
N PHE A 179 8.12 -3.47 9.36
CA PHE A 179 8.31 -4.39 10.50
C PHE A 179 9.74 -4.42 11.07
N HIS A 180 10.66 -3.57 10.60
CA HIS A 180 11.92 -3.32 11.31
C HIS A 180 11.71 -2.53 12.61
N GLU A 181 10.54 -1.91 12.78
CA GLU A 181 10.08 -1.39 14.06
C GLU A 181 9.09 -2.36 14.72
N SER A 182 9.18 -2.48 16.04
CA SER A 182 8.26 -3.35 16.77
C SER A 182 6.85 -2.77 16.77
N LEU A 183 5.86 -3.61 16.46
CA LEU A 183 4.45 -3.27 16.61
C LEU A 183 4.12 -2.79 18.02
N HIS A 184 4.75 -3.36 19.06
CA HIS A 184 4.48 -2.94 20.44
C HIS A 184 5.10 -1.58 20.83
N LYS A 185 5.93 -0.98 19.95
CA LYS A 185 6.45 0.38 20.15
C LYS A 185 5.57 1.44 19.49
N VAL A 186 4.61 1.05 18.67
CA VAL A 186 3.64 1.95 18.05
C VAL A 186 2.28 1.61 18.64
N GLU A 187 1.64 2.54 19.34
CA GLU A 187 0.30 2.32 19.89
C GLU A 187 -0.71 3.21 19.18
N VAL A 188 -1.86 2.65 18.80
CA VAL A 188 -3.02 3.42 18.30
C VAL A 188 -4.09 3.42 19.38
N ILE A 189 -4.36 4.57 19.98
CA ILE A 189 -5.29 4.71 21.11
C ILE A 189 -6.13 5.96 20.89
N ARG A 190 -7.46 5.80 20.83
CA ARG A 190 -8.42 6.90 20.65
C ARG A 190 -8.09 7.80 19.45
N ASP A 191 -7.79 7.18 18.32
CA ASP A 191 -7.39 7.85 17.06
C ASP A 191 -6.14 8.74 17.20
N GLU A 192 -5.28 8.46 18.18
CA GLU A 192 -3.94 9.04 18.31
C GLU A 192 -2.87 7.96 18.19
N ILE A 193 -1.69 8.31 17.68
CA ILE A 193 -0.53 7.42 17.57
C ILE A 193 0.52 7.81 18.61
N PHE A 194 1.05 6.81 19.32
CA PHE A 194 2.18 6.95 20.23
C PHE A 194 3.33 6.08 19.75
N HIS A 195 4.50 6.66 19.49
CA HIS A 195 5.72 5.92 19.14
C HIS A 195 6.71 6.01 20.29
N HIS A 196 7.13 4.87 20.83
CA HIS A 196 7.91 4.79 22.07
C HIS A 196 7.25 5.51 23.26
N GLY A 197 5.91 5.51 23.31
CA GLY A 197 5.13 6.18 24.36
C GLY A 197 5.01 7.69 24.20
N ILE A 198 5.60 8.29 23.16
CA ILE A 198 5.49 9.72 22.83
C ILE A 198 4.43 9.90 21.76
N LYS A 199 3.48 10.82 21.98
CA LYS A 199 2.46 11.15 20.97
C LYS A 199 3.13 11.67 19.70
N ALA A 200 2.84 11.04 18.56
CA ALA A 200 3.32 11.49 17.27
C ALA A 200 2.51 12.70 16.78
N ASP A 201 3.19 13.71 16.24
CA ASP A 201 2.58 14.87 15.60
C ASP A 201 2.29 14.55 14.13
N VAL A 202 1.20 13.81 13.89
CA VAL A 202 0.79 13.33 12.57
C VAL A 202 -0.71 13.45 12.39
N ASP A 203 -1.13 13.64 11.15
CA ASP A 203 -2.52 13.56 10.72
C ASP A 203 -2.86 12.12 10.36
N ILE A 204 -4.07 11.69 10.74
CA ILE A 204 -4.63 10.38 10.40
C ILE A 204 -5.90 10.59 9.60
N PHE A 205 -5.94 10.03 8.40
CA PHE A 205 -7.14 9.94 7.58
C PHE A 205 -7.55 8.48 7.42
N SER A 206 -8.84 8.18 7.58
CA SER A 206 -9.39 6.84 7.36
C SER A 206 -10.62 6.92 6.46
N HIS A 207 -10.75 5.94 5.55
CA HIS A 207 -11.88 5.83 4.65
C HIS A 207 -12.27 4.37 4.44
N THR A 208 -13.57 4.08 4.49
CA THR A 208 -14.10 2.74 4.26
C THR A 208 -14.58 2.60 2.81
N ILE A 209 -14.12 1.57 2.12
CA ILE A 209 -14.52 1.26 0.74
C ILE A 209 -15.54 0.11 0.78
N GLU A 210 -16.75 0.37 0.28
CA GLU A 210 -17.85 -0.61 0.19
C GLU A 210 -18.20 -1.31 1.52
N SER A 211 -17.87 -0.71 2.67
CA SER A 211 -17.98 -1.34 4.00
C SER A 211 -17.15 -2.62 4.20
N GLU A 212 -16.34 -3.02 3.22
CA GLU A 212 -15.54 -4.24 3.24
C GLU A 212 -14.04 -3.99 3.41
N TYR A 213 -13.57 -2.77 3.14
CA TYR A 213 -12.16 -2.41 3.27
C TYR A 213 -11.99 -1.15 4.08
N ILE A 214 -10.88 -1.08 4.82
CA ILE A 214 -10.44 0.13 5.50
C ILE A 214 -9.12 0.60 4.89
N LEU A 215 -9.09 1.86 4.47
CA LEU A 215 -7.91 2.54 3.97
C LEU A 215 -7.52 3.61 4.99
N CYS A 216 -6.25 3.63 5.40
CA CYS A 216 -5.72 4.67 6.28
C CYS A 216 -4.49 5.33 5.66
N LEU A 217 -4.43 6.65 5.78
CA LEU A 217 -3.25 7.46 5.47
C LEU A 217 -2.77 8.13 6.76
N VAL A 218 -1.48 8.01 7.03
CA VAL A 218 -0.78 8.81 8.03
C VAL A 218 0.13 9.77 7.29
N SER A 219 0.10 11.06 7.64
CA SER A 219 0.96 12.09 7.05
C SER A 219 1.41 13.13 8.07
N GLY A 220 2.55 13.78 7.82
CA GLY A 220 3.10 14.77 8.73
C GLY A 220 4.53 15.13 8.36
N ARG A 221 5.20 15.89 9.21
CA ARG A 221 6.65 16.16 9.11
C ARG A 221 7.39 15.14 9.95
N LEU A 222 8.38 14.47 9.36
CA LEU A 222 9.32 13.60 10.08
C LEU A 222 10.39 14.42 10.81
#